data_AF-A0A963HVS6-F1
#
_entry.id   AF-A0A963HVS6-F1
#
_cell.length_a   1.000
_cell.length_b   1.000
_cell.length_c   1.000
_cell.angle_alpha   90.00
_cell.angle_beta   90.00
_cell.angle_gamma   90.00
#
_symmetry.space_group_name_H-M   'P 1'
#
loop_
_entity.id
_entity.type
_entity.pdbx_description
1 polymer ?
#
loop_
_entity_poly.entity_id
_entity_poly.type
_entity_poly.pdbx_seq_one_letter_code
_entity_poly.pdbx_strand_id
1 'polypeptide(L)'
;MKTNLPVTDREIEVDDEQMLVSMTDLKGRITYVSQDFCDISGYTQAELIGKSHNVIRHPDMPPEAFEDLWINLKKGRAWSGYVKNRCKNGDFYWVQANIAPIRQGSDVVGYMSLRSRTDQQRIAKIAPLYQAFRENRAKGLTIRGGHVMSRRAAKWRSWFGGVTIRQRLITLMLAVFAVIVLGTVLGVGGMRTAESGMASVYNLRMVPTAQLAEVNDELADIGALMRLATVRDVPSANRQTQLNESIAQIEADMRLVDERLQKRAGEVLPERERALINAFASARDVLFNEGVRP
;
A
#
# COMPACT_ATOMS: atom_id res chain seq x y z
N MET A 1 -20.42 35.98 -26.83
CA MET A 1 -19.82 36.73 -25.71
C MET A 1 -19.66 38.18 -26.14
N LYS A 2 -19.71 39.14 -25.20
CA LYS A 2 -19.48 40.56 -25.52
C LYS A 2 -18.02 40.78 -25.89
N THR A 3 -17.76 41.33 -27.08
CA THR A 3 -16.43 41.73 -27.54
C THR A 3 -16.24 43.20 -27.24
N ASN A 4 -15.20 43.55 -26.48
CA ASN A 4 -14.89 44.95 -26.17
C ASN A 4 -13.84 45.47 -27.15
N LEU A 5 -14.17 46.55 -27.86
CA LEU A 5 -13.33 47.25 -28.84
C LEU A 5 -13.31 48.75 -28.49
N PRO A 6 -12.32 49.53 -28.95
CA PRO A 6 -11.12 49.12 -29.71
C PRO A 6 -10.11 48.36 -28.84
N VAL A 7 -9.22 47.58 -29.46
CA VAL A 7 -8.03 47.01 -28.81
C VAL A 7 -6.78 47.52 -29.52
N THR A 8 -5.73 47.79 -28.76
CA THR A 8 -4.39 48.14 -29.28
C THR A 8 -3.40 47.04 -28.90
N ASP A 9 -2.24 47.02 -29.55
CA ASP A 9 -1.16 46.08 -29.23
C ASP A 9 -0.20 46.61 -28.16
N ARG A 10 -0.57 47.69 -27.45
CA ARG A 10 0.25 48.26 -26.38
C ARG A 10 -0.06 47.59 -25.05
N GLU A 11 0.96 46.96 -24.47
CA GLU A 11 0.91 46.47 -23.09
C GLU A 11 1.21 47.59 -22.09
N ILE A 12 0.39 47.70 -21.06
CA ILE A 12 0.64 48.47 -19.85
C ILE A 12 1.13 47.49 -18.79
N GLU A 13 2.33 47.74 -18.30
CA GLU A 13 2.97 46.92 -17.29
C GLU A 13 2.40 47.24 -15.90
N VAL A 14 2.05 46.20 -15.15
CA VAL A 14 1.59 46.33 -13.76
C VAL A 14 2.82 46.40 -12.86
N ASP A 15 2.85 47.36 -11.94
CA ASP A 15 3.94 47.46 -10.95
C ASP A 15 3.88 46.28 -9.96
N ASP A 16 5.03 45.89 -9.39
CA ASP A 16 5.10 44.90 -8.32
C ASP A 16 4.41 45.37 -7.03
N GLU A 17 4.38 46.67 -6.78
CA GLU A 17 3.72 47.27 -5.61
C GLU A 17 2.20 47.43 -5.80
N GLN A 18 1.73 47.41 -7.05
CA GLN A 18 0.32 47.59 -7.37
C GLN A 18 -0.51 46.33 -7.12
N MET A 19 -1.65 46.51 -6.46
CA MET A 19 -2.57 45.42 -6.15
C MET A 19 -3.99 45.77 -6.58
N LEU A 20 -4.41 45.21 -7.71
CA LEU A 20 -5.70 45.54 -8.30
C LEU A 20 -6.79 44.69 -7.64
N VAL A 21 -7.64 45.33 -6.86
CA VAL A 21 -8.76 44.70 -6.15
C VAL A 21 -10.06 45.03 -6.86
N SER A 22 -10.93 44.03 -7.01
CA SER A 22 -12.32 44.27 -7.38
C SER A 22 -13.25 43.33 -6.64
N MET A 23 -14.41 43.80 -6.22
CA MET A 23 -15.49 42.97 -5.69
C MET A 23 -16.71 43.03 -6.59
N THR A 24 -17.50 41.95 -6.58
CA THR A 24 -18.73 41.86 -7.34
C THR A 24 -19.86 41.23 -6.53
N ASP A 25 -21.09 41.49 -6.94
CA ASP A 25 -22.25 40.70 -6.53
C ASP A 25 -22.20 39.27 -7.14
N LEU A 26 -23.21 38.45 -6.81
CA LEU A 26 -23.37 37.09 -7.33
C LEU A 26 -23.60 37.01 -8.85
N LYS A 27 -24.02 38.12 -9.47
CA LYS A 27 -24.24 38.24 -10.93
C LYS A 27 -23.00 38.79 -11.65
N GLY A 28 -21.90 39.05 -10.94
CA GLY A 28 -20.67 39.58 -11.49
C GLY A 28 -20.72 41.09 -11.80
N ARG A 29 -21.63 41.83 -11.17
CA ARG A 29 -21.65 43.30 -11.22
C ARG A 29 -20.70 43.86 -10.18
N ILE A 30 -19.87 44.80 -10.58
CA ILE A 30 -18.84 45.39 -9.73
C ILE A 30 -19.49 46.18 -8.60
N THR A 31 -19.10 45.88 -7.36
CA THR A 31 -19.52 46.59 -6.15
C THR A 31 -18.40 47.44 -5.56
N TYR A 32 -17.15 47.12 -5.88
CA TYR A 32 -15.97 47.86 -5.44
C TYR A 32 -14.80 47.63 -6.39
N VAL A 33 -13.93 48.64 -6.54
CA VAL A 33 -12.61 48.57 -7.19
C VAL A 33 -11.63 49.43 -6.42
N SER A 34 -10.36 49.00 -6.34
CA SER A 34 -9.28 49.81 -5.76
C SER A 34 -8.85 50.95 -6.70
N GLN A 35 -8.10 51.91 -6.16
CA GLN A 35 -7.53 53.01 -6.96
C GLN A 35 -6.56 52.49 -8.02
N ASP A 36 -5.64 51.58 -7.66
CA ASP A 36 -4.72 50.93 -8.61
C ASP A 36 -5.44 50.29 -9.81
N PHE A 37 -6.62 49.70 -9.57
CA PHE A 37 -7.44 49.12 -10.64
C PHE A 37 -7.94 50.22 -11.60
N CYS A 38 -8.40 51.35 -11.07
CA CYS A 38 -8.84 52.48 -11.86
C CYS A 38 -7.68 53.07 -12.67
N ASP A 39 -6.53 53.28 -12.03
CA ASP A 39 -5.35 53.90 -12.64
C ASP A 39 -4.85 53.10 -13.84
N ILE A 40 -4.70 51.78 -13.69
CA ILE A 40 -4.19 50.94 -14.78
C ILE A 40 -5.23 50.69 -15.88
N SER A 41 -6.51 50.57 -15.51
CA SER A 41 -7.57 50.31 -16.49
C SER A 41 -8.04 51.57 -17.23
N GLY A 42 -7.73 52.75 -16.71
CA GLY A 42 -8.18 54.04 -17.24
C GLY A 42 -9.69 54.30 -17.07
N TYR A 43 -10.38 53.49 -16.27
CA TYR A 43 -11.77 53.71 -15.90
C TYR A 43 -11.86 54.38 -14.53
N THR A 44 -12.83 55.27 -14.37
CA THR A 44 -13.18 55.79 -13.05
C THR A 44 -14.03 54.78 -12.27
N GLN A 45 -14.00 54.86 -10.94
CA GLN A 45 -14.86 54.02 -10.10
C GLN A 45 -16.35 54.19 -10.48
N ALA A 46 -16.82 55.42 -10.69
CA ALA A 46 -18.20 55.71 -11.06
C ALA A 46 -18.64 55.03 -12.38
N GLU A 47 -17.72 54.84 -13.33
CA GLU A 47 -18.00 54.14 -14.57
C GLU A 47 -18.10 52.61 -14.41
N LEU A 48 -17.42 52.06 -13.39
CA LEU A 48 -17.32 50.62 -13.15
C LEU A 48 -18.40 50.11 -12.20
N ILE A 49 -18.74 50.86 -11.16
CA ILE A 49 -19.73 50.43 -10.16
C ILE A 49 -21.07 50.10 -10.84
N GLY A 50 -21.64 48.93 -10.49
CA GLY A 50 -22.89 48.40 -11.03
C GLY A 50 -22.78 47.79 -12.44
N LYS A 51 -21.66 47.97 -13.15
CA LYS A 51 -21.42 47.33 -14.45
C LYS A 51 -20.94 45.90 -14.29
N SER A 52 -21.17 45.09 -15.31
CA SER A 52 -20.60 43.74 -15.35
C SER A 52 -19.08 43.83 -15.45
N HIS A 53 -18.38 42.98 -14.70
CA HIS A 53 -16.91 42.88 -14.73
C HIS A 53 -16.34 42.59 -16.13
N ASN A 54 -17.17 42.05 -17.03
CA ASN A 54 -16.81 41.82 -18.42
C ASN A 54 -16.43 43.07 -19.22
N VAL A 55 -16.63 44.29 -18.71
CA VAL A 55 -16.28 45.55 -19.39
C VAL A 55 -14.78 45.67 -19.67
N ILE A 56 -13.92 45.13 -18.80
CA ILE A 56 -12.46 45.12 -18.96
C ILE A 56 -11.94 43.84 -19.62
N ARG A 57 -12.82 42.97 -20.11
CA ARG A 57 -12.38 41.71 -20.72
C ARG A 57 -11.69 41.98 -22.06
N HIS A 58 -10.51 41.40 -22.25
CA HIS A 58 -9.86 41.39 -23.55
C HIS A 58 -10.45 40.29 -24.48
N PRO A 59 -10.69 40.58 -25.77
CA PRO A 59 -11.15 39.60 -26.78
C PRO A 59 -10.27 38.34 -26.90
N ASP A 60 -8.96 38.51 -26.67
CA ASP A 60 -7.98 37.41 -26.68
C ASP A 60 -8.16 36.38 -25.55
N MET A 61 -8.96 36.66 -24.53
CA MET A 61 -9.17 35.67 -23.48
C MET A 61 -10.16 34.58 -23.94
N PRO A 62 -9.75 33.30 -23.92
CA PRO A 62 -10.59 32.20 -24.38
C PRO A 62 -11.84 32.07 -23.50
N PRO A 63 -13.01 31.75 -24.09
CA PRO A 63 -14.25 31.57 -23.32
C PRO A 63 -14.13 30.52 -22.22
N GLU A 64 -13.35 29.46 -22.45
CA GLU A 64 -13.13 28.33 -21.53
C GLU A 64 -12.49 28.76 -20.21
N ALA A 65 -11.64 29.80 -20.22
CA ALA A 65 -11.03 30.32 -19.00
C ALA A 65 -12.09 30.90 -18.05
N PHE A 66 -13.06 31.62 -18.60
CA PHE A 66 -14.16 32.18 -17.82
C PHE A 66 -15.21 31.13 -17.45
N GLU A 67 -15.44 30.13 -18.31
CA GLU A 67 -16.28 29.00 -17.96
C GLU A 67 -15.74 28.25 -16.74
N ASP A 68 -14.44 27.92 -16.74
CA ASP A 68 -13.79 27.27 -15.59
C ASP A 68 -13.81 28.16 -14.34
N LEU A 69 -13.62 29.48 -14.48
CA LEU A 69 -13.79 30.45 -13.40
C LEU A 69 -15.17 30.32 -12.76
N TRP A 70 -16.24 30.42 -13.55
CA TRP A 70 -17.60 30.36 -13.01
C TRP A 70 -17.95 29.00 -12.44
N ILE A 71 -17.47 27.90 -13.03
CA ILE A 71 -17.64 26.55 -12.48
C ILE A 71 -17.04 26.43 -11.08
N ASN A 72 -15.87 27.03 -10.83
CA ASN A 72 -15.23 26.97 -9.51
C ASN A 72 -15.91 27.89 -8.51
N LEU A 73 -16.19 29.14 -8.89
CA LEU A 73 -16.83 30.11 -8.00
C LEU A 73 -18.23 29.68 -7.57
N LYS A 74 -19.05 29.13 -8.49
CA LYS A 74 -20.37 28.57 -8.16
C LYS A 74 -20.32 27.36 -7.24
N LYS A 75 -19.19 26.64 -7.21
CA LYS A 75 -18.93 25.55 -6.25
C LYS A 75 -18.37 26.05 -4.93
N GLY A 76 -18.29 27.37 -4.73
CA GLY A 76 -17.71 27.98 -3.55
C GLY A 76 -16.20 27.79 -3.43
N ARG A 77 -15.51 27.51 -4.55
CA ARG A 77 -14.06 27.31 -4.60
C ARG A 77 -13.37 28.51 -5.23
N ALA A 78 -12.19 28.84 -4.71
CA ALA A 78 -11.34 29.87 -5.32
C ALA A 78 -10.86 29.45 -6.72
N TRP A 79 -10.47 30.44 -7.51
CA TRP A 79 -9.92 30.29 -8.85
C TRP A 79 -8.65 31.14 -8.98
N SER A 80 -7.60 30.60 -9.60
CA SER A 80 -6.34 31.32 -9.81
C SER A 80 -5.86 31.12 -11.23
N GLY A 81 -5.66 32.19 -11.99
CA GLY A 81 -5.24 32.08 -13.39
C GLY A 81 -4.73 33.39 -13.96
N TYR A 82 -4.19 33.32 -15.17
CA TYR A 82 -3.63 34.49 -15.86
C TYR A 82 -4.68 35.09 -16.78
N VAL A 83 -4.85 36.40 -16.72
CA VAL A 83 -5.90 37.12 -17.43
C VAL A 83 -5.32 38.33 -18.16
N LYS A 84 -5.60 38.41 -19.46
CA LYS A 84 -5.40 39.62 -20.27
C LYS A 84 -6.64 40.50 -20.15
N ASN A 85 -6.47 41.72 -19.67
CA ASN A 85 -7.53 42.71 -19.54
C ASN A 85 -7.31 43.85 -20.51
N ARG A 86 -8.40 44.54 -20.86
CA ARG A 86 -8.43 45.68 -21.76
C ARG A 86 -8.70 46.96 -20.96
N CYS A 87 -7.89 47.98 -21.19
CA CYS A 87 -8.07 49.34 -20.67
C CYS A 87 -9.12 50.11 -21.47
N LYS A 88 -9.65 51.20 -20.91
CA LYS A 88 -10.67 52.04 -21.54
C LYS A 88 -10.25 52.51 -22.94
N ASN A 89 -9.01 52.95 -23.09
CA ASN A 89 -8.40 53.43 -24.33
C ASN A 89 -8.13 52.32 -25.37
N GLY A 90 -8.19 51.05 -24.98
CA GLY A 90 -7.95 49.90 -25.86
C GLY A 90 -6.62 49.17 -25.61
N ASP A 91 -5.70 49.74 -24.84
CA ASP A 91 -4.47 49.06 -24.39
C ASP A 91 -4.81 47.84 -23.52
N PHE A 92 -3.81 47.02 -23.22
CA PHE A 92 -4.02 45.82 -22.41
C PHE A 92 -3.00 45.66 -21.30
N TYR A 93 -3.33 44.84 -20.31
CA TYR A 93 -2.39 44.44 -19.27
C TYR A 93 -2.62 42.97 -18.88
N TRP A 94 -1.54 42.31 -18.47
CA TRP A 94 -1.57 40.95 -17.96
C TRP A 94 -1.45 40.92 -16.45
N VAL A 95 -2.20 40.03 -15.82
CA VAL A 95 -2.20 39.83 -14.37
C VAL A 95 -2.32 38.37 -14.02
N GLN A 96 -1.77 38.00 -12.87
CA GLN A 96 -2.20 36.81 -12.16
C GLN A 96 -3.39 37.17 -11.28
N ALA A 97 -4.54 36.56 -11.54
CA ALA A 97 -5.79 36.84 -10.83
C ALA A 97 -6.13 35.70 -9.87
N ASN A 98 -6.37 36.04 -8.60
CA ASN A 98 -6.87 35.15 -7.56
C ASN A 98 -8.28 35.61 -7.16
N ILE A 99 -9.27 34.75 -7.36
CA ILE A 99 -10.69 35.09 -7.20
C ILE A 99 -11.32 34.12 -6.20
N ALA A 100 -11.99 34.66 -5.19
CA ALA A 100 -12.60 33.89 -4.12
C ALA A 100 -14.05 34.34 -3.84
N PRO A 101 -14.95 33.42 -3.45
CA PRO A 101 -16.27 33.78 -2.95
C PRO A 101 -16.17 34.52 -1.62
N ILE A 102 -16.88 35.64 -1.52
CA ILE A 102 -17.10 36.37 -0.26
C ILE A 102 -18.28 35.71 0.45
N ARG A 103 -18.12 35.37 1.72
CA ARG A 103 -19.14 34.68 2.52
C ARG A 103 -19.64 35.55 3.67
N GLN A 104 -20.93 35.47 3.93
CA GLN A 104 -21.57 35.97 5.13
C GLN A 104 -22.28 34.79 5.80
N GLY A 105 -21.67 34.24 6.86
CA GLY A 105 -22.09 32.95 7.41
C GLY A 105 -21.89 31.80 6.42
N SER A 106 -22.93 31.00 6.17
CA SER A 106 -22.91 29.91 5.19
C SER A 106 -23.00 30.40 3.74
N ASP A 107 -23.51 31.60 3.53
CA ASP A 107 -23.98 32.04 2.22
C ASP A 107 -22.90 32.83 1.48
N VAL A 108 -22.77 32.57 0.18
CA VAL A 108 -21.91 33.37 -0.69
C VAL A 108 -22.70 34.63 -1.07
N VAL A 109 -22.12 35.80 -0.83
CA VAL A 109 -22.76 37.11 -1.10
C VAL A 109 -22.15 37.84 -2.30
N GLY A 110 -21.00 37.39 -2.77
CA GLY A 110 -20.29 38.00 -3.88
C GLY A 110 -18.95 37.33 -4.15
N TYR A 111 -18.13 37.99 -4.96
CA TYR A 111 -16.79 37.52 -5.29
C TYR A 111 -15.78 38.64 -5.14
N MET A 112 -14.59 38.32 -4.64
CA MET A 112 -13.46 39.23 -4.56
C MET A 112 -12.36 38.71 -5.47
N SER A 113 -11.75 39.61 -6.24
CA SER A 113 -10.57 39.32 -7.04
C SER A 113 -9.41 40.18 -6.57
N LEU A 114 -8.29 39.52 -6.33
CA LEU A 114 -6.98 40.13 -6.15
C LEU A 114 -6.14 39.87 -7.40
N ARG A 115 -5.45 40.89 -7.91
CA ARG A 115 -4.61 40.75 -9.09
C ARG A 115 -3.28 41.42 -8.84
N SER A 116 -2.21 40.72 -9.23
CA SER A 116 -0.85 41.21 -9.15
C SER A 116 -0.19 41.13 -10.53
N ARG A 117 0.95 41.81 -10.65
CA ARG A 117 1.87 41.63 -11.76
C ARG A 117 2.18 40.15 -12.00
N THR A 118 2.43 39.83 -13.26
CA THR A 118 2.90 38.51 -13.68
C THR A 118 4.15 38.63 -14.55
N ASP A 119 5.03 37.65 -14.44
CA ASP A 119 6.27 37.58 -15.22
C ASP A 119 6.01 37.31 -16.71
N GLN A 120 6.74 38.02 -17.57
CA GLN A 120 6.74 37.87 -19.02
C GLN A 120 7.05 36.45 -19.48
N GLN A 121 7.90 35.69 -18.78
CA GLN A 121 8.16 34.29 -19.14
C GLN A 121 6.91 33.42 -18.99
N ARG A 122 6.05 33.72 -18.01
CA ARG A 122 4.77 33.02 -17.83
C ARG A 122 3.76 33.42 -18.89
N ILE A 123 3.67 34.70 -19.21
CA ILE A 123 2.83 35.21 -20.30
C ILE A 123 3.22 34.54 -21.62
N ALA A 124 4.51 34.48 -21.95
CA ALA A 124 5.02 33.85 -23.17
C ALA A 124 4.64 32.37 -23.30
N LYS A 125 4.49 31.65 -22.18
CA LYS A 125 4.02 30.25 -22.17
C LYS A 125 2.50 30.14 -22.33
N ILE A 126 1.73 31.09 -21.82
CA ILE A 126 0.27 31.00 -21.73
C ILE A 126 -0.42 31.61 -22.94
N ALA A 127 0.06 32.74 -23.46
CA ALA A 127 -0.55 33.42 -24.59
C ALA A 127 -0.74 32.51 -25.81
N PRO A 128 0.25 31.67 -26.22
CA PRO A 128 0.06 30.72 -27.32
C PRO A 128 -0.98 29.64 -27.01
N LEU A 129 -1.09 29.20 -25.76
CA LEU A 129 -2.08 28.22 -25.33
C LEU A 129 -3.49 28.80 -25.43
N TYR A 130 -3.68 30.03 -24.94
CA TYR A 130 -4.94 30.75 -25.05
C TYR A 130 -5.34 31.01 -26.50
N GLN A 131 -4.39 31.38 -27.35
CA GLN A 131 -4.62 31.48 -28.80
C GLN A 131 -5.06 30.14 -29.39
N ALA A 132 -4.41 29.02 -29.03
CA ALA A 132 -4.80 27.69 -29.48
C ALA A 132 -6.23 27.30 -29.03
N PHE A 133 -6.70 27.75 -27.86
CA PHE A 133 -8.10 27.59 -27.46
C PHE A 133 -9.04 28.39 -28.35
N ARG A 134 -8.74 29.68 -28.60
CA ARG A 134 -9.56 30.53 -29.48
C ARG A 134 -9.68 29.98 -30.90
N GLU A 135 -8.59 29.43 -31.42
CA GLU A 135 -8.53 28.85 -32.77
C GLU A 135 -9.00 27.38 -32.82
N ASN A 136 -9.53 26.84 -31.71
CA ASN A 136 -9.99 25.46 -31.59
C ASN A 136 -8.90 24.41 -31.96
N ARG A 137 -7.62 24.78 -31.80
CA ARG A 137 -6.44 23.92 -32.01
C ARG A 137 -5.96 23.24 -30.72
N ALA A 138 -6.46 23.64 -29.55
CA ALA A 138 -6.13 23.08 -28.25
C ALA A 138 -6.75 21.68 -27.99
N LYS A 139 -6.66 20.77 -28.97
CA LYS A 139 -7.16 19.39 -28.87
C LYS A 139 -6.41 18.65 -27.76
N GLY A 140 -7.14 18.06 -26.82
CA GLY A 140 -6.55 17.33 -25.69
C GLY A 140 -6.15 18.19 -24.49
N LEU A 141 -6.28 19.52 -24.57
CA LEU A 141 -6.09 20.42 -23.43
C LEU A 141 -7.44 20.87 -22.83
N THR A 142 -7.40 21.34 -21.59
CA THR A 142 -8.53 21.91 -20.86
C THR A 142 -8.00 22.89 -19.81
N ILE A 143 -8.81 23.88 -19.43
CA ILE A 143 -8.53 24.80 -18.34
C ILE A 143 -9.24 24.30 -17.08
N ARG A 144 -8.49 24.11 -15.98
CA ARG A 144 -9.02 23.65 -14.70
C ARG A 144 -8.42 24.43 -13.55
N GLY A 145 -9.27 25.13 -12.80
CA GLY A 145 -8.84 26.02 -11.73
C GLY A 145 -7.88 27.11 -12.21
N GLY A 146 -8.06 27.58 -13.45
CA GLY A 146 -7.26 28.62 -14.11
C GLY A 146 -5.92 28.18 -14.68
N HIS A 147 -5.61 26.88 -14.65
CA HIS A 147 -4.41 26.31 -15.27
C HIS A 147 -4.76 25.48 -16.51
N VAL A 148 -3.97 25.68 -17.58
CA VAL A 148 -4.03 24.83 -18.78
C VAL A 148 -3.35 23.50 -18.47
N MET A 149 -4.06 22.39 -18.68
CA MET A 149 -3.53 21.04 -18.46
C MET A 149 -4.10 20.04 -19.48
N SER A 150 -3.45 18.88 -19.60
CA SER A 150 -3.97 17.82 -20.44
C SER A 150 -5.29 17.27 -19.89
N ARG A 151 -6.21 16.87 -20.78
CA ARG A 151 -7.49 16.27 -20.40
C ARG A 151 -7.30 14.99 -19.58
N ARG A 152 -6.22 14.24 -19.82
CA ARG A 152 -5.85 13.06 -19.03
C ARG A 152 -5.51 13.46 -17.59
N ALA A 153 -4.62 14.44 -17.41
CA ALA A 153 -4.27 14.95 -16.08
C ALA A 153 -5.49 15.51 -15.34
N ALA A 154 -6.36 16.24 -16.03
CA ALA A 154 -7.62 16.74 -15.47
C ALA A 154 -8.55 15.61 -15.00
N LYS A 155 -8.68 14.53 -15.79
CA LYS A 155 -9.49 13.34 -15.41
C LYS A 155 -8.95 12.67 -14.15
N TRP A 156 -7.64 12.46 -14.08
CA TRP A 156 -6.98 11.92 -12.88
C TRP A 156 -7.19 12.80 -11.65
N ARG A 157 -7.01 14.12 -11.77
CA ARG A 157 -7.27 15.07 -10.68
C ARG A 157 -8.72 15.03 -10.21
N SER A 158 -9.68 14.87 -11.11
CA SER A 158 -11.10 14.77 -10.75
C SER A 158 -11.45 13.45 -10.05
N TRP A 159 -10.75 12.37 -10.37
CA TRP A 159 -10.96 11.07 -9.73
C TRP A 159 -10.66 11.11 -8.23
N PHE A 160 -9.61 11.85 -7.84
CA PHE A 160 -9.34 12.12 -6.43
C PHE A 160 -10.17 13.29 -5.89
N GLY A 161 -10.43 14.32 -6.69
CA GLY A 161 -11.04 15.58 -6.24
C GLY A 161 -12.50 15.51 -5.78
N GLY A 162 -13.26 14.48 -6.19
CA GLY A 162 -14.65 14.27 -5.76
C GLY A 162 -14.81 13.43 -4.50
N VAL A 163 -13.75 12.76 -4.05
CA VAL A 163 -13.80 11.87 -2.88
C VAL A 163 -13.62 12.71 -1.61
N THR A 164 -14.62 12.70 -0.75
CA THR A 164 -14.56 13.40 0.54
C THR A 164 -13.42 12.83 1.40
N ILE A 165 -12.88 13.64 2.32
CA ILE A 165 -11.82 13.18 3.24
C ILE A 165 -12.27 11.91 3.99
N ARG A 166 -13.54 11.87 4.42
CA ARG A 166 -14.15 10.70 5.08
C ARG A 166 -14.07 9.43 4.21
N GLN A 167 -14.43 9.52 2.93
CA GLN A 167 -14.36 8.38 2.03
C GLN A 167 -12.92 7.91 1.82
N ARG A 168 -11.96 8.84 1.67
CA ARG A 168 -10.54 8.48 1.55
C ARG A 168 -10.02 7.75 2.79
N LEU A 169 -10.40 8.22 3.98
CA LEU A 169 -10.05 7.57 5.24
C LEU A 169 -10.66 6.16 5.33
N ILE A 170 -11.93 5.99 4.97
CA ILE A 170 -12.59 4.68 4.95
C ILE A 170 -11.89 3.72 3.98
N THR A 171 -11.57 4.18 2.76
CA THR A 171 -10.87 3.34 1.78
C THR A 171 -9.48 2.93 2.26
N LEU A 172 -8.74 3.85 2.90
CA LEU A 172 -7.44 3.55 3.49
C LEU A 172 -7.56 2.51 4.63
N MET A 173 -8.53 2.69 5.53
CA MET A 173 -8.78 1.75 6.63
C MET A 173 -9.15 0.35 6.11
N LEU A 174 -9.99 0.25 5.07
CA LEU A 174 -10.34 -1.03 4.44
C LEU A 174 -9.13 -1.70 3.79
N ALA A 175 -8.24 -0.92 3.15
CA ALA A 175 -7.03 -1.45 2.56
C ALA A 175 -6.08 -2.01 3.63
N VAL A 176 -5.87 -1.28 4.73
CA VAL A 176 -5.06 -1.76 5.87
C VAL A 176 -5.69 -3.02 6.48
N PHE A 177 -7.01 -3.03 6.67
CA PHE A 177 -7.72 -4.21 7.16
C PHE A 177 -7.54 -5.42 6.24
N ALA A 178 -7.62 -5.24 4.92
CA ALA A 178 -7.40 -6.32 3.95
C ALA A 178 -5.98 -6.89 4.04
N VAL A 179 -4.96 -6.05 4.22
CA VAL A 179 -3.57 -6.48 4.41
C VAL A 179 -3.41 -7.28 5.70
N ILE A 180 -4.03 -6.83 6.80
CA ILE A 180 -4.00 -7.56 8.08
C ILE A 180 -4.66 -8.93 7.93
N VAL A 181 -5.86 -9.00 7.33
CA VAL A 181 -6.56 -10.27 7.09
C VAL A 181 -5.72 -11.22 6.24
N LEU A 182 -5.11 -10.72 5.16
CA LEU A 182 -4.23 -11.51 4.31
C LEU A 182 -3.02 -12.04 5.09
N GLY A 183 -2.38 -11.20 5.91
CA GLY A 183 -1.26 -11.59 6.77
C GLY A 183 -1.67 -12.68 7.78
N THR A 184 -2.83 -12.56 8.41
CA THR A 184 -3.34 -13.56 9.35
C THR A 184 -3.63 -14.88 8.66
N VAL A 185 -4.26 -14.88 7.49
CA VAL A 185 -4.56 -16.11 6.74
C VAL A 185 -3.27 -16.82 6.32
N LEU A 186 -2.30 -16.08 5.78
CA LEU A 186 -1.01 -16.64 5.41
C LEU A 186 -0.23 -17.15 6.63
N GLY A 187 -0.25 -16.40 7.73
CA GLY A 187 0.40 -16.78 8.98
C GLY A 187 -0.15 -18.07 9.58
N VAL A 188 -1.48 -18.18 9.72
CA VAL A 188 -2.14 -19.39 10.23
C VAL A 188 -1.93 -20.57 9.29
N GLY A 189 -2.00 -20.35 7.97
CA GLY A 189 -1.70 -21.38 6.97
C GLY A 189 -0.26 -21.91 7.11
N GLY A 190 0.71 -21.00 7.26
CA GLY A 190 2.11 -21.34 7.51
C GLY A 190 2.30 -22.15 8.79
N MET A 191 1.69 -21.72 9.90
CA MET A 191 1.80 -22.42 11.19
C MET A 191 1.29 -23.86 11.12
N ARG A 192 0.17 -24.12 10.43
CA ARG A 192 -0.35 -25.50 10.26
C ARG A 192 0.60 -26.40 9.48
N THR A 193 1.28 -25.86 8.47
CA THR A 193 2.28 -26.63 7.72
C THR A 193 3.54 -26.91 8.55
N ALA A 194 3.95 -25.96 9.39
CA ALA A 194 5.07 -26.16 10.32
C ALA A 194 4.75 -27.20 11.41
N GLU A 195 3.53 -27.16 11.98
CA GLU A 195 3.07 -28.12 13.00
C GLU A 195 3.07 -29.55 12.47
N SER A 196 2.49 -29.79 11.29
CA SER A 196 2.49 -31.11 10.67
C SER A 196 3.91 -31.61 10.34
N GLY A 197 4.80 -30.72 9.89
CA GLY A 197 6.22 -31.03 9.71
C GLY A 197 6.91 -31.46 11.01
N MET A 198 6.73 -30.69 12.09
CA MET A 198 7.32 -31.00 13.39
C MET A 198 6.78 -32.29 13.99
N ALA A 199 5.47 -32.53 13.92
CA ALA A 199 4.84 -33.76 14.38
C ALA A 199 5.38 -34.98 13.62
N SER A 200 5.63 -34.84 12.32
CA SER A 200 6.23 -35.91 11.52
C SER A 200 7.66 -36.24 11.94
N VAL A 201 8.51 -35.23 12.20
CA VAL A 201 9.89 -35.44 12.65
C VAL A 201 9.94 -36.05 14.04
N TYR A 202 9.07 -35.59 14.95
CA TYR A 202 9.00 -36.11 16.31
C TYR A 202 8.59 -37.59 16.32
N ASN A 203 7.46 -37.93 15.68
CA ASN A 203 6.91 -39.29 15.72
C ASN A 203 7.68 -40.29 14.84
N LEU A 204 8.19 -39.87 13.68
CA LEU A 204 8.85 -40.80 12.74
C LEU A 204 10.36 -40.91 12.96
N ARG A 205 10.99 -39.98 13.71
CA ARG A 205 12.45 -39.99 13.89
C ARG A 205 12.88 -39.97 15.34
N MET A 206 12.42 -38.99 16.13
CA MET A 206 12.92 -38.81 17.51
C MET A 206 12.49 -39.97 18.42
N VAL A 207 11.18 -40.26 18.50
CA VAL A 207 10.67 -41.35 19.36
C VAL A 207 11.25 -42.72 18.96
N PRO A 208 11.29 -43.10 17.67
CA PRO A 208 11.84 -44.39 17.27
C PRO A 208 13.35 -44.50 17.50
N THR A 209 14.11 -43.39 17.45
CA THR A 209 15.55 -43.42 17.74
C THR A 209 15.81 -43.65 19.22
N ALA A 210 15.04 -42.99 20.10
CA ALA A 210 15.14 -43.20 21.54
C ALA A 210 14.81 -44.66 21.92
N GLN A 211 13.74 -45.23 21.36
CA GLN A 211 13.38 -46.63 21.58
C GLN A 211 14.46 -47.62 21.09
N LEU A 212 15.14 -47.33 19.98
CA LEU A 212 16.25 -48.17 19.52
C LEU A 212 17.50 -48.05 20.38
N ALA A 213 17.75 -46.87 20.95
CA ALA A 213 18.84 -46.70 21.91
C ALA A 213 18.60 -47.58 23.15
N GLU A 214 17.38 -47.60 23.68
CA GLU A 214 17.00 -48.48 24.79
C GLU A 214 17.19 -49.97 24.45
N VAL A 215 16.79 -50.41 23.26
CA VAL A 215 17.03 -51.80 22.79
C VAL A 215 18.52 -52.09 22.66
N ASN A 216 19.31 -51.14 22.14
CA ASN A 216 20.75 -51.30 21.99
C ASN A 216 21.45 -51.44 23.35
N ASP A 217 21.03 -50.69 24.35
CA ASP A 217 21.56 -50.79 25.71
C ASP A 217 21.26 -52.17 26.33
N GLU A 218 20.02 -52.67 26.18
CA GLU A 218 19.65 -54.03 26.65
C GLU A 218 20.47 -55.12 25.95
N LEU A 219 20.72 -54.97 24.64
CA LEU A 219 21.57 -55.92 23.91
C LEU A 219 23.03 -55.87 24.36
N ALA A 220 23.54 -54.69 24.74
CA ALA A 220 24.88 -54.55 25.29
C ALA A 220 25.01 -55.26 26.64
N ASP A 221 24.00 -55.15 27.51
CA ASP A 221 23.93 -55.84 28.80
C ASP A 221 23.88 -57.36 28.62
N ILE A 222 23.03 -57.85 27.72
CA ILE A 222 22.96 -59.28 27.36
C ILE A 222 24.33 -59.78 26.86
N GLY A 223 25.01 -59.01 26.00
CA GLY A 223 26.36 -59.34 25.53
C GLY A 223 27.40 -59.38 26.64
N ALA A 224 27.29 -58.51 27.65
CA ALA A 224 28.16 -58.52 28.83
C ALA A 224 27.91 -59.76 29.70
N LEU A 225 26.64 -60.10 29.96
CA LEU A 225 26.26 -61.30 30.72
C LEU A 225 26.73 -62.59 30.05
N MET A 226 26.60 -62.72 28.73
CA MET A 226 27.14 -63.87 28.00
C MET A 226 28.66 -64.02 28.15
N ARG A 227 29.41 -62.91 28.08
CA ARG A 227 30.86 -62.95 28.31
C ARG A 227 31.18 -63.35 29.75
N LEU A 228 30.48 -62.81 30.73
CA LEU A 228 30.67 -63.19 32.14
C LEU A 228 30.40 -64.68 32.38
N ALA A 229 29.33 -65.22 31.78
CA ALA A 229 28.96 -66.62 31.90
C ALA A 229 29.99 -67.60 31.27
N THR A 230 30.81 -67.12 30.33
CA THR A 230 31.84 -67.93 29.65
C THR A 230 33.22 -67.88 30.32
N VAL A 231 33.42 -67.00 31.32
CA VAL A 231 34.68 -66.90 32.08
C VAL A 231 34.86 -68.13 32.97
N ARG A 232 35.98 -68.85 32.82
CA ARG A 232 36.24 -70.16 33.45
C ARG A 232 36.71 -70.14 34.91
N ASP A 233 36.89 -68.97 35.52
CA ASP A 233 37.54 -68.80 36.83
C ASP A 233 36.62 -69.03 38.06
N VAL A 234 35.37 -69.46 37.88
CA VAL A 234 34.42 -69.68 38.98
C VAL A 234 34.67 -71.05 39.65
N PRO A 235 34.73 -71.15 41.00
CA PRO A 235 34.84 -72.41 41.73
C PRO A 235 33.75 -73.43 41.33
N SER A 236 34.13 -74.70 41.13
CA SER A 236 33.28 -75.75 40.53
C SER A 236 31.94 -75.98 41.25
N ALA A 237 31.86 -75.74 42.56
CA ALA A 237 30.65 -75.98 43.35
C ALA A 237 29.49 -75.00 43.06
N ASN A 238 29.77 -73.78 42.59
CA ASN A 238 28.75 -72.74 42.36
C ASN A 238 28.55 -72.41 40.87
N ARG A 239 29.34 -73.02 39.98
CA ARG A 239 29.37 -72.70 38.55
C ARG A 239 28.03 -72.96 37.85
N GLN A 240 27.38 -74.08 38.17
CA GLN A 240 26.10 -74.43 37.53
C GLN A 240 24.98 -73.47 37.94
N THR A 241 24.94 -73.09 39.22
CA THR A 241 23.93 -72.16 39.75
C THR A 241 24.09 -70.77 39.12
N GLN A 242 25.32 -70.24 39.05
CA GLN A 242 25.60 -68.94 38.45
C GLN A 242 25.34 -68.92 36.93
N LEU A 243 25.60 -70.02 36.24
CA LEU A 243 25.26 -70.18 34.82
C LEU A 243 23.75 -70.16 34.62
N ASN A 244 22.99 -70.90 35.44
CA ASN A 244 21.54 -70.93 35.37
C ASN A 244 20.92 -69.54 35.67
N GLU A 245 21.46 -68.80 36.64
CA GLU A 245 21.03 -67.42 36.95
C GLU A 245 21.32 -66.46 35.80
N SER A 246 22.51 -66.56 35.18
CA SER A 246 22.88 -65.73 34.03
C SER A 246 22.00 -66.02 32.82
N ILE A 247 21.68 -67.30 32.57
CA ILE A 247 20.74 -67.71 31.51
C ILE A 247 19.34 -67.15 31.80
N ALA A 248 18.85 -67.29 33.03
CA ALA A 248 17.54 -66.76 33.41
C ALA A 248 17.45 -65.23 33.25
N GLN A 249 18.53 -64.49 33.55
CA GLN A 249 18.59 -63.06 33.35
C GLN A 249 18.62 -62.68 31.86
N ILE A 250 19.45 -63.36 31.05
CA ILE A 250 19.48 -63.18 29.59
C ILE A 250 18.09 -63.44 28.99
N GLU A 251 17.37 -64.46 29.47
CA GLU A 251 16.00 -64.76 29.05
C GLU A 251 14.98 -63.68 29.41
N ALA A 252 15.17 -62.99 30.53
CA ALA A 252 14.31 -61.90 30.95
C ALA A 252 14.58 -60.63 30.12
N ASP A 253 15.85 -60.28 29.96
CA ASP A 253 16.27 -59.11 29.17
C ASP A 253 15.87 -59.26 27.70
N MET A 254 16.00 -60.47 27.14
CA MET A 254 15.59 -60.72 25.76
C MET A 254 14.07 -60.63 25.57
N ARG A 255 13.27 -61.01 26.58
CA ARG A 255 11.81 -60.82 26.54
C ARG A 255 11.42 -59.34 26.54
N LEU A 256 12.18 -58.49 27.24
CA LEU A 256 11.96 -57.04 27.23
C LEU A 256 12.27 -56.44 25.86
N VAL A 257 13.38 -56.86 25.24
CA VAL A 257 13.71 -56.49 23.86
C VAL A 257 12.57 -56.86 22.90
N ASP A 258 11.98 -58.05 23.07
CA ASP A 258 10.89 -58.54 22.23
C ASP A 258 9.63 -57.72 22.38
N GLU A 259 9.23 -57.42 23.61
CA GLU A 259 8.06 -56.59 23.90
C GLU A 259 8.21 -55.20 23.27
N ARG A 260 9.40 -54.60 23.39
CA ARG A 260 9.70 -53.27 22.83
C ARG A 260 9.71 -53.27 21.30
N LEU A 261 10.31 -54.28 20.67
CA LEU A 261 10.33 -54.39 19.21
C LEU A 261 8.97 -54.74 18.62
N GLN A 262 8.16 -55.58 19.29
CA GLN A 262 6.79 -55.88 18.86
C GLN A 262 5.87 -54.67 18.95
N LYS A 263 5.99 -53.88 20.03
CA LYS A 263 5.26 -52.61 20.17
C LYS A 263 5.55 -51.67 18.99
N ARG A 264 6.80 -51.62 18.53
CA ARG A 264 7.19 -50.86 17.33
C ARG A 264 6.70 -51.48 16.02
N ALA A 265 6.75 -52.80 15.88
CA ALA A 265 6.30 -53.50 14.67
C ALA A 265 4.79 -53.33 14.40
N GLY A 266 4.00 -53.02 15.43
CA GLY A 266 2.59 -52.65 15.33
C GLY A 266 2.33 -51.25 14.75
N GLU A 267 3.36 -50.41 14.60
CA GLU A 267 3.28 -49.08 13.99
C GLU A 267 3.51 -49.13 12.47
N VAL A 268 3.10 -48.10 11.73
CA VAL A 268 3.30 -48.03 10.28
C VAL A 268 4.77 -47.73 9.97
N LEU A 269 5.55 -48.78 9.80
CA LEU A 269 6.98 -48.71 9.49
C LEU A 269 7.26 -48.70 7.98
N PRO A 270 8.33 -48.01 7.52
CA PRO A 270 8.88 -48.19 6.18
C PRO A 270 9.23 -49.65 5.92
N GLU A 271 9.07 -50.11 4.68
CA GLU A 271 9.30 -51.51 4.27
C GLU A 271 10.69 -52.03 4.67
N ARG A 272 11.72 -51.17 4.53
CA ARG A 272 13.10 -51.48 4.93
C ARG A 272 13.24 -51.72 6.44
N GLU A 273 12.58 -50.93 7.29
CA GLU A 273 12.65 -51.09 8.74
C GLU A 273 11.94 -52.37 9.19
N ARG A 274 10.79 -52.67 8.58
CA ARG A 274 10.08 -53.93 8.83
C ARG A 274 10.96 -55.14 8.48
N ALA A 275 11.64 -55.10 7.34
CA ALA A 275 12.57 -56.15 6.94
C ALA A 275 13.72 -56.35 7.94
N LEU A 276 14.27 -55.25 8.48
CA LEU A 276 15.34 -55.29 9.48
C LEU A 276 14.86 -55.86 10.82
N ILE A 277 13.69 -55.48 11.30
CA ILE A 277 13.11 -56.03 12.55
C ILE A 277 12.88 -57.53 12.40
N ASN A 278 12.35 -57.97 11.26
CA ASN A 278 12.13 -59.40 10.99
C ASN A 278 13.46 -60.18 10.92
N ALA A 279 14.46 -59.63 10.22
CA ALA A 279 15.78 -60.25 10.14
C ALA A 279 16.46 -60.35 11.51
N PHE A 280 16.32 -59.31 12.34
CA PHE A 280 16.79 -59.31 13.72
C PHE A 280 16.10 -60.38 14.55
N ALA A 281 14.77 -60.47 14.48
CA ALA A 281 14.00 -61.51 15.18
C ALA A 281 14.46 -62.92 14.79
N SER A 282 14.67 -63.18 13.49
CA SER A 282 15.18 -64.47 13.02
C SER A 282 16.60 -64.78 13.53
N ALA A 283 17.51 -63.80 13.50
CA ALA A 283 18.88 -63.98 13.99
C ALA A 283 18.92 -64.24 15.51
N ARG A 284 18.04 -63.56 16.26
CA ARG A 284 17.87 -63.77 17.70
C ARG A 284 17.34 -65.17 18.01
N ASP A 285 16.34 -65.66 17.28
CA ASP A 285 15.77 -66.99 17.51
C ASP A 285 16.82 -68.10 17.34
N VAL A 286 17.76 -67.93 16.39
CA VAL A 286 18.91 -68.82 16.22
C VAL A 286 19.86 -68.72 17.42
N LEU A 287 20.29 -67.51 17.80
CA LEU A 287 21.17 -67.31 18.96
C LEU A 287 20.61 -67.96 20.23
N PHE A 288 19.29 -67.84 20.43
CA PHE A 288 18.65 -68.31 21.63
C PHE A 288 18.44 -69.82 21.67
N ASN A 289 17.83 -70.38 20.63
CA ASN A 289 17.47 -71.80 20.59
C ASN A 289 18.67 -72.70 20.30
N GLU A 290 19.69 -72.19 19.60
CA GLU A 290 20.88 -73.00 19.25
C GLU A 290 22.09 -72.67 20.13
N GLY A 291 22.17 -71.44 20.67
CA GLY A 291 23.33 -70.97 21.43
C GLY A 291 23.15 -70.94 22.95
N VAL A 292 22.04 -70.39 23.44
CA VAL A 292 21.82 -70.16 24.89
C VAL A 292 21.13 -71.34 25.57
N ARG A 293 20.18 -71.99 24.89
CA ARG A 293 19.45 -73.19 25.35
C ARG A 293 19.85 -74.43 24.52
N PRO A 294 21.03 -75.04 24.70
CA PRO A 294 21.33 -76.31 24.06
C PRO A 294 20.47 -77.47 24.63
#